data_AF-A0A7R9WXX8-F1
#
_entry.id   AF-A0A7R9WXX8-F1
#
_cell.length_a   1.000
_cell.length_b   1.000
_cell.length_c   1.000
_cell.angle_alpha   90.00
_cell.angle_beta   90.00
_cell.angle_gamma   90.00
#
_symmetry.space_group_name_H-M   'P 1'
#
loop_
_entity.id
_entity.type
_entity.pdbx_description
1 polymer ?
#
loop_
_entity_poly.entity_id
_entity_poly.type
_entity_poly.pdbx_seq_one_letter_code
_entity_poly.pdbx_strand_id
1 'polypeptide(L)'
;TADTACPRHVPILREKSMDEQLNACTLAFLKGQMVVDTARRVIILPKVCEVYRHDFGSGDTISCVRLCISELKDDALAKGMRSILSDDMLQIRYRHTIEQYHTSLLLRRSECEPDA
;
A
#
# COMPACT_ATOMS: atom_id res chain seq x y z
N THR A 1 -11.13 -8.12 -31.32
CA THR A 1 -10.73 -8.24 -29.89
C THR A 1 -9.34 -7.63 -29.77
N ALA A 2 -9.25 -6.42 -29.23
CA ALA A 2 -8.01 -5.64 -29.22
C ALA A 2 -7.06 -6.15 -28.13
N ASP A 3 -5.81 -6.35 -28.51
CA ASP A 3 -4.71 -6.83 -27.67
C ASP A 3 -4.36 -5.77 -26.60
N THR A 4 -4.88 -5.93 -25.39
CA THR A 4 -4.77 -4.95 -24.29
C THR A 4 -3.42 -4.99 -23.55
N ALA A 5 -2.39 -5.61 -24.12
CA ALA A 5 -1.30 -6.17 -23.32
C ALA A 5 0.02 -5.36 -23.30
N CYS A 6 0.13 -4.25 -24.00
CA CYS A 6 1.35 -3.45 -23.98
C CYS A 6 1.04 -2.01 -23.55
N PRO A 7 1.45 -1.59 -22.34
CA PRO A 7 1.39 -0.19 -21.95
C PRO A 7 2.12 0.63 -23.03
N ARG A 8 1.43 1.58 -23.66
CA ARG A 8 2.04 2.47 -24.67
C ARG A 8 3.24 3.25 -24.11
N HIS A 9 3.35 3.33 -22.79
CA HIS A 9 4.43 3.98 -22.10
C HIS A 9 4.74 3.20 -20.81
N VAL A 10 5.96 2.67 -20.71
CA VAL A 10 6.53 2.21 -19.44
C VAL A 10 7.50 3.30 -19.01
N PRO A 11 7.26 4.00 -17.88
CA PRO A 11 8.18 5.03 -17.42
C PRO A 11 9.54 4.38 -17.13
N ILE A 12 10.57 4.77 -17.89
CA ILE A 12 11.95 4.36 -17.64
C ILE A 12 12.43 5.19 -16.45
N LEU A 13 12.41 4.55 -15.28
CA LEU A 13 12.88 5.13 -14.02
C LEU A 13 14.39 5.38 -14.11
N ARG A 14 14.80 6.65 -13.96
CA ARG A 14 16.22 7.00 -13.89
C ARG A 14 16.72 6.73 -12.47
N GLU A 15 17.88 6.09 -12.35
CA GLU A 15 18.54 5.78 -11.09
C GLU A 15 18.61 6.99 -10.14
N LYS A 16 18.92 8.18 -10.68
CA LYS A 16 19.02 9.43 -9.92
C LYS A 16 17.72 9.88 -9.24
N SER A 17 16.59 9.29 -9.60
CA SER A 17 15.25 9.61 -9.09
C SER A 17 14.58 8.42 -8.37
N MET A 18 15.33 7.34 -8.11
CA MET A 18 14.79 6.10 -7.54
C MET A 18 14.07 6.36 -6.21
N ASP A 19 14.67 7.13 -5.31
CA ASP A 19 14.08 7.41 -3.99
C ASP A 19 12.77 8.17 -4.10
N GLU A 20 12.71 9.20 -4.96
CA GLU A 20 11.48 9.96 -5.22
C GLU A 20 10.38 9.08 -5.81
N GLN A 21 10.75 8.15 -6.70
CA GLN A 21 9.83 7.21 -7.33
C GLN A 21 9.31 6.18 -6.35
N LEU A 22 10.17 5.62 -5.51
CA LEU A 22 9.78 4.69 -4.45
C LEU A 22 8.86 5.38 -3.44
N ASN A 23 9.16 6.61 -3.06
CA ASN A 23 8.30 7.41 -2.18
C ASN A 23 6.95 7.68 -2.83
N ALA A 24 6.90 8.08 -4.10
CA ALA A 24 5.66 8.32 -4.82
C ALA A 24 4.80 7.05 -4.95
N CYS A 25 5.41 5.92 -5.29
CA CYS A 25 4.73 4.62 -5.36
C CYS A 25 4.21 4.18 -3.99
N THR A 26 5.00 4.36 -2.93
CA THR A 26 4.60 4.03 -1.56
C THR A 26 3.40 4.87 -1.13
N LEU A 27 3.43 6.18 -1.39
CA LEU A 27 2.29 7.07 -1.10
C LEU A 27 1.04 6.67 -1.88
N ALA A 28 1.18 6.37 -3.17
CA ALA A 28 0.06 5.92 -3.99
C ALA A 28 -0.54 4.60 -3.47
N PHE A 29 0.33 3.65 -3.09
CA PHE A 29 -0.08 2.39 -2.48
C PHE A 29 -0.83 2.60 -1.16
N LEU A 30 -0.26 3.37 -0.23
CA LEU A 30 -0.89 3.65 1.07
C LEU A 30 -2.27 4.29 0.88
N LYS A 31 -2.38 5.30 0.01
CA LYS A 31 -3.67 5.98 -0.26
C LYS A 31 -4.72 5.04 -0.87
N GLY A 32 -4.31 4.11 -1.72
CA GLY A 32 -5.23 3.14 -2.35
C GLY A 32 -5.64 1.98 -1.44
N GLN A 33 -4.83 1.66 -0.43
CA GLN A 33 -5.03 0.47 0.41
C GLN A 33 -5.50 0.79 1.84
N MET A 34 -5.38 2.04 2.29
CA MET A 34 -5.86 2.46 3.60
C MET A 34 -7.32 2.89 3.58
N VAL A 35 -8.01 2.65 4.69
CA VAL A 35 -9.35 3.20 4.94
C VAL A 35 -9.36 3.84 6.32
N VAL A 36 -9.89 5.05 6.40
CA VAL A 36 -10.06 5.78 7.66
C VAL A 36 -11.54 6.15 7.77
N ASP A 37 -12.21 5.52 8.73
CA ASP A 37 -13.61 5.80 9.07
C ASP A 37 -13.64 6.50 10.43
N THR A 38 -13.71 7.83 10.39
CA THR A 38 -13.69 8.65 11.61
C THR A 38 -14.98 8.51 12.41
N ALA A 39 -16.12 8.28 11.75
CA ALA A 39 -17.41 8.13 12.41
C ALA A 39 -17.48 6.84 13.23
N ARG A 40 -16.97 5.73 12.67
CA ARG A 40 -16.91 4.43 13.35
C ARG A 40 -15.63 4.22 14.14
N ARG A 41 -14.69 5.18 14.09
CA ARG A 41 -13.37 5.12 14.74
C ARG A 41 -12.59 3.87 14.33
N VAL A 42 -12.58 3.61 13.02
CA VAL A 42 -11.89 2.44 12.45
C VAL A 42 -10.80 2.89 11.49
N ILE A 43 -9.59 2.37 11.66
CA ILE A 43 -8.50 2.47 10.69
C ILE A 43 -8.24 1.07 10.13
N ILE A 44 -8.28 0.94 8.80
CA ILE A 44 -7.91 -0.29 8.11
C ILE A 44 -6.59 -0.04 7.38
N LEU A 45 -5.53 -0.71 7.83
CA LEU A 45 -4.19 -0.64 7.28
C LEU A 45 -3.96 -1.74 6.22
N PRO A 46 -3.03 -1.55 5.27
CA PRO A 46 -2.59 -2.59 4.35
C PRO A 46 -1.99 -3.76 5.13
N LYS A 47 -2.10 -4.98 4.59
CA LYS A 47 -1.55 -6.18 5.24
C LYS A 47 -0.04 -6.08 5.54
N VAL A 48 0.73 -5.39 4.70
CA VAL A 48 2.17 -5.19 4.91
C VAL A 48 2.48 -4.43 6.21
N CYS A 49 1.58 -3.59 6.69
CA CYS A 49 1.74 -2.93 7.99
C CYS A 49 1.65 -3.92 9.16
N GLU A 50 1.00 -5.06 8.99
CA GLU A 50 0.99 -6.11 10.00
C GLU A 50 2.35 -6.79 10.11
N VAL A 51 3.02 -7.02 8.97
CA VAL A 51 4.40 -7.53 8.96
C VAL A 51 5.32 -6.52 9.65
N TYR A 52 5.20 -5.24 9.30
CA TYR A 52 5.95 -4.17 9.95
C TYR A 52 5.73 -4.13 11.47
N ARG A 53 4.48 -4.32 11.93
CA ARG A 53 4.16 -4.40 13.36
C ARG A 53 4.97 -5.48 14.07
N HIS A 54 5.10 -6.65 13.45
CA HIS A 54 5.81 -7.78 14.03
C HIS A 54 7.32 -7.59 13.99
N ASP A 55 7.85 -7.06 12.89
CA ASP A 55 9.30 -6.96 12.68
C ASP A 55 9.91 -5.72 13.38
N PHE A 56 9.21 -4.59 13.38
CA PHE A 56 9.74 -3.29 13.80
C PHE A 56 8.89 -2.60 14.88
N GLY A 57 7.61 -2.96 14.99
CA GLY A 57 6.67 -2.32 15.91
C GLY A 57 6.59 -2.96 17.30
N SER A 58 7.35 -4.01 17.59
CA SER A 58 7.26 -4.78 18.85
C SER A 58 5.83 -5.27 19.17
N GLY A 59 5.02 -5.51 18.14
CA GLY A 59 3.60 -5.86 18.29
C GLY A 59 2.65 -4.66 18.50
N ASP A 60 3.16 -3.43 18.61
CA ASP A 60 2.33 -2.22 18.77
C ASP A 60 1.72 -1.78 17.44
N THR A 61 0.40 -1.76 17.42
CA THR A 61 -0.38 -1.38 16.25
C THR A 61 -0.45 0.14 16.07
N ILE A 62 -0.31 0.92 17.15
CA ILE A 62 -0.31 2.40 17.08
C ILE A 62 0.94 2.90 16.37
N SER A 63 2.09 2.26 16.61
CA SER A 63 3.35 2.59 15.91
C SER A 63 3.21 2.50 14.39
N CYS A 64 2.43 1.54 13.87
CA CYS A 64 2.17 1.42 12.43
C CYS A 64 1.32 2.60 11.90
N VAL A 65 0.32 3.02 12.67
CA VAL A 65 -0.50 4.19 12.31
C VAL A 65 0.34 5.46 12.31
N ARG A 66 1.23 5.63 13.30
CA ARG A 66 2.16 6.77 13.37
C ARG A 66 3.09 6.84 12.16
N LEU A 67 3.63 5.70 11.73
CA LEU A 67 4.43 5.63 10.50
C LEU A 67 3.60 6.03 9.27
N CYS A 68 2.37 5.52 9.14
CA CYS A 68 1.52 5.91 8.01
C CYS A 68 1.22 7.42 8.02
N ILE A 69 1.02 8.01 9.20
CA ILE A 69 0.84 9.46 9.37
C ILE A 69 2.10 10.23 8.95
N SER A 70 3.31 9.74 9.28
CA SER A 70 4.55 10.42 8.90
C SER A 70 4.78 10.39 7.39
N GLU A 71 4.51 9.26 6.74
CA GLU A 71 4.63 9.13 5.29
C GLU A 71 3.61 10.00 4.56
N LEU A 72 2.35 9.96 4.97
CA LEU A 72 1.26 10.69 4.31
C LEU A 72 1.27 12.21 4.57
N LYS A 73 2.05 12.68 5.55
CA LYS A 73 2.22 14.11 5.88
C LYS A 73 0.89 14.85 6.03
N ASP A 74 0.52 15.73 5.09
CA ASP A 74 -0.66 16.60 5.14
C ASP A 74 -1.89 16.03 4.42
N ASP A 75 -1.83 14.78 3.98
CA ASP A 75 -2.93 14.10 3.32
C ASP A 75 -4.20 14.04 4.20
N ALA A 76 -5.37 14.02 3.56
CA ALA A 76 -6.65 13.93 4.25
C ALA A 76 -6.75 12.66 5.12
N LEU A 77 -6.18 11.53 4.68
CA LEU A 77 -6.11 10.31 5.48
C LEU A 77 -5.30 10.52 6.76
N ALA A 78 -4.15 11.21 6.66
CA ALA A 78 -3.32 11.51 7.83
C ALA A 78 -4.05 12.39 8.84
N LYS A 79 -4.77 13.41 8.36
CA LYS A 79 -5.61 14.26 9.22
C LYS A 79 -6.73 13.47 9.90
N GLY A 80 -7.41 12.59 9.15
CA GLY A 80 -8.43 11.71 9.69
C GLY A 80 -7.89 10.80 10.79
N MET A 81 -6.75 10.15 10.55
CA MET A 81 -6.10 9.28 11.56
C MET A 81 -5.71 10.06 12.80
N ARG A 82 -5.10 11.25 12.68
CA ARG A 82 -4.75 12.10 13.82
C ARG A 82 -5.98 12.46 14.66
N SER A 83 -7.11 12.72 14.02
CA SER A 83 -8.34 13.12 14.72
C SER A 83 -8.94 12.04 15.63
N ILE A 84 -8.63 10.76 15.36
CA ILE A 84 -9.17 9.61 16.11
C ILE A 84 -8.09 8.83 16.88
N LEU A 85 -6.82 9.24 16.81
CA LEU A 85 -5.68 8.50 17.39
C LEU A 85 -5.69 8.48 18.93
N SER A 86 -6.28 9.49 19.55
CA SER A 86 -6.39 9.63 21.01
C SER A 86 -7.68 9.05 21.58
N ASP A 87 -8.50 8.39 20.76
CA ASP A 87 -9.77 7.82 21.18
C ASP A 87 -9.58 6.38 21.67
N ASP A 88 -9.99 6.10 22.90
CA ASP A 88 -9.86 4.77 23.51
C ASP A 88 -10.67 3.67 22.78
N MET A 89 -11.66 4.06 21.96
CA MET A 89 -12.48 3.13 21.19
C MET A 89 -11.91 2.85 19.80
N LEU A 90 -10.75 3.43 19.44
CA LEU A 90 -10.13 3.24 18.14
C LEU A 90 -9.90 1.76 17.82
N GLN A 91 -10.46 1.31 16.70
CA GLN A 91 -10.25 -0.03 16.17
C GLN A 91 -9.27 0.02 15.01
N ILE A 92 -8.15 -0.71 15.12
CA ILE A 92 -7.17 -0.82 14.03
C ILE A 92 -7.23 -2.24 13.49
N ARG A 93 -7.46 -2.36 12.18
CA ARG A 93 -7.58 -3.63 11.45
C ARG A 93 -6.60 -3.66 10.30
N TYR A 94 -6.28 -4.85 9.83
CA TYR A 94 -5.46 -5.04 8.64
C TYR A 94 -6.31 -5.61 7.53
N ARG A 95 -6.09 -5.15 6.30
CA ARG A 95 -6.67 -5.78 5.11
C ARG A 95 -6.21 -7.23 5.03
N HIS A 96 -7.06 -8.08 4.46
CA HIS A 96 -6.62 -9.38 4.02
C HIS A 96 -5.54 -9.24 2.93
N THR A 97 -4.66 -10.24 2.82
CA THR A 97 -3.77 -10.35 1.67
C THR A 97 -4.60 -10.31 0.40
N ILE A 98 -4.47 -9.24 -0.37
CA ILE A 98 -5.01 -9.20 -1.71
C ILE A 98 -4.02 -10.03 -2.54
N GLU A 99 -4.33 -11.30 -2.78
CA GLU A 99 -3.55 -12.15 -3.71
C GLU A 99 -3.43 -11.51 -5.11
N GLN A 100 -4.21 -10.47 -5.39
CA GLN A 100 -4.40 -9.88 -6.71
C GLN A 100 -3.62 -8.59 -7.01
N TYR A 101 -2.80 -8.02 -6.10
CA TYR A 101 -2.02 -6.82 -6.46
C TYR A 101 -1.03 -7.12 -7.62
N HIS A 102 -0.67 -8.39 -7.83
CA HIS A 102 0.22 -8.84 -8.89
C HIS A 102 -0.49 -9.49 -10.10
N THR A 103 -1.81 -9.41 -10.25
CA THR A 103 -2.46 -9.99 -11.44
C THR A 103 -1.93 -9.39 -12.76
N SER A 104 -1.50 -8.12 -12.73
CA SER A 104 -0.83 -7.46 -13.85
C SER A 104 0.69 -7.72 -13.94
N LEU A 105 1.28 -8.37 -12.94
CA LEU A 105 2.70 -8.73 -12.86
C LEU A 105 2.94 -10.24 -13.07
N LEU A 106 1.89 -11.00 -13.42
CA LEU A 106 2.05 -12.34 -13.96
C LEU A 106 2.86 -12.21 -15.26
N LEU A 107 4.16 -12.50 -15.17
CA LEU A 107 4.99 -12.81 -16.33
C LEU A 107 4.19 -13.83 -17.13
N ARG A 108 3.72 -13.43 -18.33
CA ARG A 108 3.19 -14.37 -19.30
C ARG A 108 4.23 -15.49 -19.35
N ARG A 109 3.85 -16.70 -18.93
CA ARG A 109 4.67 -17.87 -19.24
C ARG A 109 4.77 -17.85 -20.75
N SER A 110 5.94 -17.49 -21.28
CA SER A 110 6.25 -17.75 -22.67
C SER A 110 6.01 -19.24 -22.83
N GLU A 111 4.97 -19.58 -23.57
CA GLU A 111 4.76 -20.96 -24.00
C GLU A 111 6.04 -21.32 -24.77
N CYS A 112 6.91 -22.11 -24.13
CA CYS A 112 7.95 -22.81 -24.83
C CYS A 112 7.19 -23.73 -25.78
N GLU A 113 7.10 -23.35 -27.06
CA GLU A 113 6.62 -24.27 -28.09
C GLU A 113 7.43 -25.57 -27.99
N PRO A 114 6.80 -26.74 -28.05
CA PRO A 114 7.55 -27.98 -28.17
C PRO A 114 8.22 -27.97 -29.54
N ASP A 115 9.55 -28.04 -29.55
CA ASP A 115 10.33 -28.33 -30.75
C ASP A 115 9.73 -29.57 -31.44
N ALA A 116 9.21 -29.38 -32.65
CA ALA A 116 8.74 -30.43 -33.54
C ALA A 116 9.90 -31.00 -34.36
#